data_AF-A0A183GIR2-F1
#
_entry.id   AF-A0A183GIR2-F1
#
_cell.length_a   1.000
_cell.length_b   1.000
_cell.length_c   1.000
_cell.angle_alpha   90.00
_cell.angle_beta   90.00
_cell.angle_gamma   90.00
#
_symmetry.space_group_name_H-M   'P 1'
#
loop_
_entity.id
_entity.type
_entity.pdbx_description
1 polymer ?
#
loop_
_entity_poly.entity_id
_entity_poly.type
_entity_poly.pdbx_seq_one_letter_code
_entity_poly.pdbx_strand_id
1 'polypeptide(L)'
;MPERSTTDAIFIARQVLEKYREKREPCYRAFLGLEKVYNRLPRTVLCKAIRGRGVWASQITDTIKATYEGTEAPIRTPHAATRM
;
A
#
# COMPACT_ATOMS: atom_id res chain seq x y z
N MET A 1 3.03 -5.88 9.85
CA MET A 1 2.88 -5.99 11.31
C MET A 1 2.89 -7.47 11.61
N PRO A 2 3.94 -8.00 12.26
CA PRO A 2 3.90 -9.36 12.75
C PRO A 2 2.60 -9.57 13.53
N GLU A 3 1.99 -10.74 13.41
CA GLU A 3 0.80 -11.16 14.19
C GLU A 3 -0.51 -10.38 13.90
N ARG A 4 -0.57 -9.55 12.86
CA ARG A 4 -1.83 -8.91 12.45
C ARG A 4 -2.34 -9.46 11.13
N SER A 5 -3.54 -10.00 11.16
CA SER A 5 -4.28 -10.50 9.99
C SER A 5 -5.33 -9.51 9.51
N THR A 6 -5.83 -9.73 8.29
CA THR A 6 -6.98 -8.99 7.76
C THR A 6 -8.23 -9.19 8.62
N THR A 7 -8.38 -10.37 9.23
CA THR A 7 -9.50 -10.69 10.12
C THR A 7 -9.54 -9.77 11.33
N ASP A 8 -8.37 -9.45 11.90
CA ASP A 8 -8.28 -8.55 13.05
C ASP A 8 -8.75 -7.14 12.70
N ALA A 9 -8.36 -6.64 11.52
CA ALA A 9 -8.80 -5.34 11.04
C ALA A 9 -10.33 -5.29 10.79
N ILE A 10 -10.90 -6.35 10.21
CA ILE A 10 -12.35 -6.47 10.02
C ILE A 10 -13.08 -6.52 11.36
N PHE A 11 -12.54 -7.30 12.31
CA PHE A 11 -13.11 -7.42 13.65
C PHE A 11 -13.12 -6.07 14.38
N ILE A 12 -12.00 -5.35 14.38
CA ILE A 12 -11.91 -4.00 14.97
C ILE A 12 -12.90 -3.06 14.31
N ALA A 13 -12.97 -3.06 12.97
CA ALA A 13 -13.94 -2.22 12.26
C ALA A 13 -15.36 -2.53 12.74
N ARG A 14 -15.78 -3.81 12.78
CA ARG A 14 -17.11 -4.21 13.25
C ARG A 14 -17.42 -3.73 14.67
N GLN A 15 -16.49 -3.90 15.61
CA GLN A 15 -16.64 -3.44 16.99
C GLN A 15 -16.89 -1.94 17.10
N VAL A 16 -16.21 -1.13 16.30
CA VAL A 16 -16.47 0.32 16.24
C VAL A 16 -17.89 0.58 15.76
N LEU A 17 -18.34 -0.10 14.71
CA LEU A 17 -19.67 0.13 14.13
C LEU A 17 -20.80 -0.31 15.07
N GLU A 18 -20.60 -1.40 15.80
CA GLU A 18 -21.54 -1.90 16.81
C GLU A 18 -21.71 -0.91 17.95
N LYS A 19 -20.62 -0.32 18.46
CA LYS A 19 -20.68 0.69 19.54
C LYS A 19 -21.45 1.95 19.15
N TYR A 20 -21.27 2.46 17.93
CA TYR A 20 -22.05 3.60 17.46
C TYR A 20 -23.54 3.24 17.29
N ARG A 21 -23.83 2.01 16.83
CA ARG A 21 -25.21 1.52 16.71
C ARG A 21 -25.91 1.42 18.06
N GLU A 22 -25.23 0.92 19.09
CA GLU A 22 -25.75 0.85 20.46
C GLU A 22 -26.12 2.22 21.02
N LYS A 23 -25.29 3.24 20.74
CA LYS A 23 -25.52 4.62 21.17
C LYS A 23 -26.55 5.38 20.33
N ARG A 24 -27.08 4.77 19.27
CA ARG A 24 -27.95 5.42 18.26
C ARG A 24 -27.30 6.67 17.64
N GLU A 25 -25.97 6.69 17.59
CA GLU A 25 -25.21 7.77 16.98
C GLU A 25 -24.94 7.46 15.50
N PRO A 26 -24.97 8.48 14.63
CA PRO A 26 -24.62 8.28 13.22
C PRO A 26 -23.14 7.90 13.08
N CYS A 27 -22.86 6.85 12.30
CA CYS A 27 -21.50 6.42 11.99
C CYS A 27 -21.26 6.51 10.47
N TYR A 28 -20.40 7.44 10.06
CA TYR A 28 -20.02 7.63 8.66
C TYR A 28 -18.71 6.91 8.37
N ARG A 29 -18.73 5.99 7.40
CA ARG A 29 -17.58 5.17 7.01
C ARG A 29 -17.12 5.55 5.62
N ALA A 30 -15.83 5.82 5.45
CA ALA A 30 -15.20 5.98 4.15
C ALA A 30 -14.19 4.85 3.93
N PHE A 31 -14.30 4.17 2.80
CA PHE A 31 -13.32 3.15 2.38
C PHE A 31 -12.42 3.76 1.31
N LEU A 32 -11.11 3.84 1.58
CA LEU A 32 -10.13 4.29 0.61
C LEU A 32 -9.43 3.08 -0.03
N GLY A 33 -9.84 2.74 -1.24
CA GLY A 33 -9.18 1.74 -2.06
C GLY A 33 -7.96 2.33 -2.75
N LEU A 34 -6.76 1.92 -2.33
CA LEU A 34 -5.51 2.25 -2.99
C LEU A 34 -5.25 1.27 -4.16
N GLU A 35 -6.05 1.37 -5.23
CA GLU A 35 -5.91 0.48 -6.38
C GLU A 35 -4.56 0.69 -7.09
N LYS A 36 -3.77 -0.39 -7.15
CA LYS A 36 -2.46 -0.45 -7.83
C LYS A 36 -1.52 0.71 -7.47
N VAL A 37 -1.51 1.09 -6.19
CA VAL A 37 -0.69 2.18 -5.68
C VAL A 37 0.80 1.94 -5.90
N TYR A 38 1.25 0.68 -5.93
CA TYR A 38 2.63 0.35 -6.30
C TYR A 38 3.01 0.69 -7.75
N ASN A 39 2.05 0.72 -8.67
CA ASN A 39 2.30 1.04 -10.08
C ASN A 39 2.18 2.55 -10.33
N ARG A 40 1.37 3.24 -9.51
CA ARG A 40 1.12 4.69 -9.63
C ARG A 40 2.09 5.52 -8.79
N LEU A 41 2.75 4.96 -7.77
CA LEU A 41 3.72 5.70 -6.97
C LEU A 41 5.02 5.93 -7.76
N PRO A 42 5.50 7.18 -7.85
CA PRO A 42 6.85 7.44 -8.32
C PRO A 42 7.88 6.73 -7.43
N ARG A 43 8.79 5.97 -8.03
CA ARG A 43 9.83 5.23 -7.31
C ARG A 43 10.72 6.15 -6.45
N THR A 44 10.90 7.39 -6.88
CA THR A 44 11.62 8.44 -6.14
C THR A 44 10.96 8.77 -4.81
N VAL A 45 9.62 8.83 -4.77
CA VAL A 45 8.83 9.08 -3.55
C VAL A 45 8.95 7.90 -2.60
N LEU A 46 8.84 6.67 -3.11
CA LEU A 46 9.02 5.45 -2.32
C LEU A 46 10.43 5.38 -1.70
N CYS A 47 11.47 5.67 -2.49
CA CYS A 47 12.86 5.69 -2.01
C CYS A 47 13.10 6.76 -0.93
N LYS A 48 12.54 7.96 -1.09
CA LYS A 48 12.61 9.02 -0.06
C LYS A 48 11.92 8.59 1.22
N ALA A 49 10.75 7.95 1.13
CA ALA A 49 10.02 7.45 2.29
C ALA A 49 10.79 6.35 3.06
N ILE A 50 11.44 5.42 2.34
CA ILE A 50 12.27 4.37 2.93
C ILE A 50 13.48 4.98 3.67
N ARG A 51 14.18 5.93 3.05
CA ARG A 51 15.29 6.66 3.68
C ARG A 51 14.84 7.44 4.91
N GLY A 52 13.67 8.10 4.84
CA GLY A 52 13.11 8.88 5.95
C GLY A 52 12.66 8.04 7.15
N ARG A 53 12.35 6.75 6.97
CA ARG A 53 12.02 5.83 8.07
C ARG A 53 13.23 5.23 8.79
N GLY A 54 14.44 5.70 8.46
CA GLY A 54 15.66 5.21 9.09
C GLY A 54 16.06 3.81 8.63
N VAL A 55 15.73 3.43 7.39
CA VAL A 55 16.40 2.30 6.74
C VAL A 55 17.77 2.81 6.28
N TRP A 56 18.71 2.90 7.22
CA TRP A 56 20.04 3.51 7.06
C TRP A 56 21.08 2.60 6.40
N ALA A 57 20.71 1.44 5.89
CA ALA A 57 21.61 0.70 5.01
C ALA A 57 21.45 1.28 3.60
N SER A 58 22.36 2.19 3.22
CA SER A 58 22.54 2.63 1.83
C SER A 58 22.54 1.42 0.90
N GLN A 59 23.26 0.36 1.28
CA GLN A 59 23.28 -0.93 0.60
C GLN A 59 21.89 -1.54 0.37
N ILE A 60 20.97 -1.53 1.34
CA ILE A 60 19.62 -2.11 1.18
C ILE A 60 18.79 -1.22 0.25
N THR A 61 18.83 0.10 0.43
CA THR A 61 18.06 1.02 -0.41
C THR A 61 18.56 1.00 -1.86
N ASP A 62 19.87 0.92 -2.05
CA ASP A 62 20.49 0.90 -3.37
C ASP A 62 20.32 -0.48 -4.03
N THR A 63 20.35 -1.58 -3.27
CA THR A 63 19.95 -2.91 -3.77
C THR A 63 18.48 -2.92 -4.21
N ILE A 64 17.57 -2.37 -3.41
CA ILE A 64 16.15 -2.26 -3.79
C ILE A 64 16.00 -1.43 -5.07
N LYS A 65 16.71 -0.30 -5.20
CA LYS A 65 16.69 0.49 -6.44
C LYS A 65 17.22 -0.29 -7.64
N ALA A 66 18.32 -1.02 -7.46
CA ALA A 66 18.91 -1.85 -8.50
C ALA A 66 17.96 -2.96 -8.97
N THR A 67 17.10 -3.50 -8.10
CA THR A 67 16.06 -4.47 -8.52
C THR A 67 14.95 -3.87 -9.39
N TYR A 68 14.85 -2.55 -9.48
CA TYR A 68 13.89 -1.86 -10.34
C TYR A 68 14.54 -1.24 -11.58
N GLU A 69 15.85 -0.99 -11.57
CA GLU A 69 16.57 -0.35 -12.66
C GLU A 69 16.64 -1.29 -13.88
N GLY A 70 16.19 -0.82 -15.05
CA GLY A 70 16.11 -1.63 -16.28
C GLY A 70 15.03 -2.73 -16.29
N THR A 71 14.15 -2.78 -15.28
CA THR A 71 13.08 -3.77 -15.22
C THR A 71 11.84 -3.27 -15.96
N GLU A 72 11.66 -3.67 -17.22
CA GLU A 72 10.39 -3.50 -17.93
C GLU A 72 9.48 -4.69 -17.65
N ALA A 73 8.35 -4.47 -16.97
CA ALA A 73 7.31 -5.47 -16.85
C ALA A 73 6.35 -5.33 -18.05
N PRO A 74 6.35 -6.25 -19.04
CA PRO A 74 5.43 -6.15 -20.15
C PRO A 74 3.99 -6.37 -19.66
N ILE A 75 3.18 -5.33 -19.70
CA ILE A 75 1.76 -5.42 -19.37
C ILE A 75 1.01 -5.79 -20.66
N ARG A 76 0.50 -7.02 -20.71
CA ARG A 76 -0.45 -7.42 -21.76
C ARG A 76 -1.78 -6.70 -21.51
N THR A 77 -2.12 -5.73 -22.36
CA THR A 77 -3.48 -5.18 -22.41
C THR A 77 -4.22 -5.73 -23.64
N PRO A 78 -5.57 -5.77 -23.64
CA PRO A 78 -6.36 -6.38 -24.72
C PRO A 78 -6.16 -5.78 -26.11
N HIS A 79 -5.51 -4.63 -26.24
CA HIS A 79 -5.29 -3.93 -27.51
C HIS A 79 -3.83 -3.69 -27.87
N ALA A 80 -2.86 -3.90 -26.95
CA ALA A 80 -1.42 -3.86 -27.22
C ALA A 80 -0.59 -4.27 -25.98
N ALA A 81 0.68 -4.62 -26.18
CA ALA A 81 1.66 -4.65 -25.10
C ALA A 81 2.16 -3.22 -24.84
N THR A 82 1.84 -2.65 -23.68
CA THR A 82 2.37 -1.32 -23.29
C THR A 82 3.62 -1.53 -22.44
N ARG A 83 4.71 -0.87 -22.81
CA ARG A 83 5.95 -0.79 -22.02
C ARG A 83 5.83 0.40 -21.06
N MET A 84 6.19 0.20 -19.79
CA MET A 84 6.25 1.24 -18.75
C MET A 84 7.67 1.72 -18.56
#